data_AF-A0A0G4PA85-F1
#
_entry.id   AF-A0A0G4PA85-F1
#
_cell.length_a   1.000
_cell.length_b   1.000
_cell.length_c   1.000
_cell.angle_alpha   90.00
_cell.angle_beta   90.00
_cell.angle_gamma   90.00
#
_symmetry.space_group_name_H-M   'P 1'
#
loop_
_entity.id
_entity.type
_entity.pdbx_description
1 polymer ?
#
loop_
_entity_poly.entity_id
_entity_poly.type
_entity_poly.pdbx_seq_one_letter_code
_entity_poly.pdbx_strand_id
1 'polypeptide(L)' 'MSLNGFDAVLAMTDKFSKQNGFVPGKTTWDGPDWAKSVVTFWWIAGWGFPVVMITDRDPEFVQGL' A
#
# COMPACT_ATOMS: atom_id res chain seq x y z
N MET A 1 16.11 7.83 -12.29
CA MET A 1 15.95 6.51 -11.63
C MET A 1 15.89 6.77 -10.13
N SER A 2 14.85 6.35 -9.42
CA SER A 2 14.75 6.61 -7.96
C SER A 2 15.92 5.92 -7.25
N LEU A 3 16.50 6.54 -6.22
CA LEU A 3 17.70 6.05 -5.51
C LEU A 3 17.56 4.61 -4.97
N ASN A 4 16.32 4.13 -4.80
CA ASN A 4 16.01 2.80 -4.27
C ASN A 4 15.55 1.79 -5.35
N GLY A 5 15.48 2.21 -6.61
CA GLY A 5 15.01 1.38 -7.72
C GLY A 5 13.53 1.02 -7.62
N PHE A 6 12.70 1.91 -7.07
CA PHE A 6 11.24 1.79 -7.11
C PHE A 6 10.72 2.12 -8.52
N ASP A 7 9.84 1.27 -9.02
CA ASP A 7 9.21 1.35 -10.35
C ASP A 7 7.67 1.26 -10.29
N ALA A 8 7.09 1.15 -9.09
CA ALA A 8 5.64 1.10 -8.86
C ALA A 8 5.22 2.05 -7.71
N VAL A 9 3.93 2.38 -7.68
CA VAL A 9 3.31 3.13 -6.57
C VAL A 9 1.95 2.52 -6.23
N LEU A 10 1.71 2.32 -4.94
CA LEU A 10 0.40 1.96 -4.40
C LEU A 10 -0.24 3.24 -3.85
N ALA A 11 -1.36 3.63 -4.44
CA ALA A 11 -2.14 4.79 -4.02
C ALA A 11 -3.29 4.35 -3.12
N MET A 12 -3.50 5.07 -2.02
CA MET A 12 -4.57 4.83 -1.06
C MET A 12 -5.28 6.13 -0.73
N THR A 13 -6.58 6.04 -0.48
CA THR A 13 -7.38 7.16 -0.02
C THR A 13 -8.23 6.71 1.17
N ASP A 14 -8.15 7.43 2.28
CA ASP A 14 -9.14 7.28 3.34
C ASP A 14 -10.44 7.90 2.86
N LYS A 15 -11.47 7.06 2.74
CA LYS A 15 -12.79 7.47 2.27
C LYS A 15 -13.45 8.49 3.18
N PHE A 16 -13.15 8.51 4.48
CA PHE A 16 -13.74 9.45 5.43
C PHE A 16 -13.06 10.82 5.36
N SER A 17 -11.77 10.90 5.72
CA SER A 17 -11.03 12.17 5.79
C SER A 17 -10.62 12.74 4.44
N LYS A 18 -10.63 11.92 3.37
CA LYS A 18 -10.05 12.22 2.05
C LYS A 18 -8.54 12.41 2.07
N GLN A 19 -7.87 12.02 3.16
CA GLN A 19 -6.42 11.93 3.18
C GLN A 19 -5.95 10.92 2.13
N ASN A 20 -4.88 11.26 1.42
CA ASN A 20 -4.26 10.39 0.42
C ASN A 20 -2.89 9.93 0.92
N GLY A 21 -2.56 8.67 0.60
CA GLY A 21 -1.28 8.06 0.88
C GLY A 21 -0.70 7.43 -0.38
N PHE A 22 0.61 7.53 -0.53
CA PHE A 22 1.33 6.98 -1.67
C PHE A 22 2.53 6.20 -1.15
N VAL A 23 2.56 4.90 -1.43
CA VAL A 23 3.64 4.02 -1.02
C VAL A 23 4.45 3.65 -2.27
N PRO A 24 5.69 4.15 -2.40
CA PRO A 24 6.57 3.72 -3.49
C PRO A 24 7.00 2.27 -3.26
N GLY A 25 7.03 1.47 -4.31
CA GLY A 25 7.39 0.05 -4.24
C GLY A 25 7.92 -0.48 -5.56
N LYS A 26 7.87 -1.80 -5.72
CA LYS A 26 8.39 -2.49 -6.91
C LYS A 26 7.33 -3.38 -7.56
N THR A 27 7.31 -3.44 -8.88
CA THR A 27 6.45 -4.36 -9.66
C THR A 27 6.78 -5.84 -9.39
N THR A 28 7.96 -6.12 -8.84
CA THR A 28 8.42 -7.46 -8.46
C THR A 28 8.05 -7.87 -7.04
N TRP A 29 7.45 -6.97 -6.25
CA TRP A 29 7.02 -7.27 -4.88
C TRP A 29 5.79 -8.17 -4.85
N ASP A 30 5.76 -9.07 -3.87
CA ASP A 30 4.60 -9.89 -3.56
C ASP A 30 3.68 -9.20 -2.53
N GLY A 31 2.56 -9.86 -2.19
CA GLY A 31 1.61 -9.33 -1.22
C GLY A 31 2.25 -9.02 0.15
N PRO A 32 3.05 -9.91 0.74
CA PRO A 32 3.79 -9.64 1.97
C PRO A 32 4.71 -8.41 1.94
N ASP A 33 5.44 -8.17 0.85
CA ASP A 33 6.32 -7.01 0.70
C ASP A 33 5.53 -5.70 0.62
N TRP A 34 4.43 -5.68 -0.14
CA TRP A 34 3.50 -4.56 -0.18
C TRP A 34 2.84 -4.32 1.19
N ALA A 35 2.36 -5.39 1.85
CA ALA A 35 1.71 -5.31 3.14
C ALA A 35 2.60 -4.68 4.21
N LYS A 36 3.88 -5.12 4.31
CA LYS A 36 4.84 -4.52 5.25
C LYS A 36 5.02 -3.01 4.99
N SER A 37 5.13 -2.62 3.73
CA SER A 37 5.35 -1.22 3.35
C SER A 37 4.13 -0.36 3.66
N VAL A 38 2.93 -0.84 3.37
CA VAL A 38 1.66 -0.18 3.67
C VAL A 38 1.44 -0.04 5.19
N VAL A 39 1.64 -1.11 5.95
CA VAL A 39 1.51 -1.08 7.42
C VAL A 39 2.50 -0.10 8.04
N THR A 40 3.74 -0.09 7.56
CA THR A 40 4.76 0.86 8.00
C THR A 40 4.34 2.30 7.71
N PHE A 41 3.79 2.56 6.52
CA PHE A 41 3.26 3.86 6.16
C PHE A 41 2.14 4.31 7.09
N TRP A 42 1.14 3.45 7.34
CA TRP A 42 0.03 3.77 8.25
C TRP A 42 0.50 4.10 9.66
N TRP A 43 1.50 3.38 10.17
CA TRP A 43 2.08 3.63 11.49
C TRP A 43 2.79 4.99 11.54
N ILE A 44 3.67 5.27 10.59
CA ILE A 44 4.47 6.51 10.56
C ILE A 44 3.59 7.73 10.28
N ALA A 45 2.59 7.60 9.42
CA ALA A 45 1.67 8.68 9.08
C ALA A 45 0.60 8.93 10.16
N GLY A 46 0.54 8.11 11.22
CA GLY A 46 -0.49 8.21 12.26
C GLY A 46 -1.90 7.98 11.72
N TRP A 47 -2.04 7.20 10.65
CA TRP A 47 -3.31 7.02 9.95
C TRP A 47 -4.26 6.04 10.67
N GLY A 48 -3.70 5.20 11.54
CA GLY A 48 -4.40 4.07 12.15
C GLY A 48 -4.54 2.88 11.21
N PHE A 49 -5.30 1.86 11.62
CA PHE A 49 -5.59 0.69 10.79
C PHE A 49 -7.01 0.76 10.25
N PRO A 50 -7.22 0.56 8.93
CA PRO A 50 -8.56 0.52 8.36
C PRO A 50 -9.31 -0.74 8.82
N VAL A 51 -10.59 -0.60 9.13
CA VAL A 51 -11.48 -1.74 9.44
C VAL A 51 -11.94 -2.44 8.16
N VAL A 52 -12.05 -1.68 7.06
CA VAL A 52 -12.48 -2.16 5.74
C VAL A 52 -11.56 -1.58 4.69
N MET A 53 -11.11 -2.42 3.77
CA MET A 53 -10.37 -2.01 2.58
C MET A 53 -11.15 -2.40 1.32
N ILE A 54 -11.19 -1.49 0.36
CA ILE A 54 -11.70 -1.75 -0.98
C ILE A 54 -10.49 -1.63 -1.90
N THR A 55 -10.14 -2.73 -2.54
CA THR A 55 -8.97 -2.83 -3.42
C THR A 55 -9.40 -3.41 -4.76
N ASP A 56 -8.53 -3.28 -5.74
CA ASP A 56 -8.61 -4.07 -6.96
C ASP A 56 -8.36 -5.55 -6.65
N ARG A 57 -8.61 -6.43 -7.64
CA ARG A 57 -8.37 -7.88 -7.54
C ARG A 57 -6.96 -8.26 -7.98
N ASP A 58 -5.99 -7.37 -7.77
CA ASP A 58 -4.61 -7.61 -8.14
C ASP A 58 -3.96 -8.63 -7.20
N PRO A 59 -2.98 -9.43 -7.68
CA PRO A 59 -2.40 -10.54 -6.92
C PRO A 59 -1.92 -10.16 -5.53
N GLU A 60 -1.34 -8.98 -5.36
CA GLU A 60 -0.88 -8.46 -4.08
C GLU A 60 -1.98 -8.33 -3.01
N PHE A 61 -3.26 -8.23 -3.40
CA PHE A 61 -4.41 -8.14 -2.49
C PHE A 61 -5.20 -9.44 -2.35
N VAL A 62 -5.05 -10.38 -3.29
CA VAL A 62 -5.83 -11.64 -3.32
C VAL A 62 -4.99 -12.91 -3.14
N GLN A 63 -3.68 -12.77 -2.94
CA GLN A 63 -2.80 -13.91 -2.66
C GLN A 63 -3.30 -14.72 -1.45
N GLY A 64 -3.46 -16.03 -1.65
CA GLY A 64 -3.91 -16.97 -0.62
C GLY A 64 -5.43 -17.20 -0.55
N LEU A 65 -6.21 -16.63 -1.48
CA LEU A 65 -7.61 -17.01 -1.75
C LEU A 65 -7.71 -18.23 -2.69
#